data_AF-D0N931-F1
#
_entry.id   AF-D0N931-F1
#
_cell.length_a   1.000
_cell.length_b   1.000
_cell.length_c   1.000
_cell.angle_alpha   90.00
_cell.angle_beta   90.00
_cell.angle_gamma   90.00
#
_symmetry.space_group_name_H-M   'P 1'
#
loop_
_entity.id
_entity.type
_entity.pdbx_description
1 polymer ?
#
loop_
_entity_poly.entity_id
_entity_poly.type
_entity_poly.pdbx_seq_one_letter_code
_entity_poly.pdbx_strand_id
1 'polypeptide(L)'
;MDDSVRKSWQLQPDQLELRNPLWQGGIEKLSETIAARLGYKGVPLNCVLYKLLVYGEGGHFLKHQDTEKEDGMIATLVVQPPSTHEGGDLVVYRNGQVEHRHDFGKIDGTAAYLPHYAVHYSDAEHALEDVTKGYRLALVYSICLPSSLQSLKRDPNVTMSDELANAFKEMGPDDESFALLLSHEYTKKSIGELGSGALKGIDSARFRVLEEANESVPADKKLRAALVLD
;
A
#
# COMPACT_ATOMS: atom_id res chain seq x y z
N MET A 1 -14.72 23.58 -5.03
CA MET A 1 -13.67 23.13 -4.09
C MET A 1 -12.94 24.37 -3.62
N ASP A 2 -12.40 24.38 -2.42
CA ASP A 2 -11.57 25.51 -1.96
C ASP A 2 -10.18 25.39 -2.58
N ASP A 3 -9.82 26.35 -3.44
CA ASP A 3 -8.54 26.38 -4.16
C ASP A 3 -7.33 26.54 -3.23
N SER A 4 -7.54 26.96 -1.97
CA SER A 4 -6.48 26.98 -0.94
C SER A 4 -6.15 25.59 -0.39
N VAL A 5 -7.05 24.62 -0.58
CA VAL A 5 -6.88 23.23 -0.12
C VAL A 5 -6.52 22.30 -1.28
N ARG A 6 -7.15 22.50 -2.44
CA ARG A 6 -6.88 21.74 -3.66
C ARG A 6 -7.21 22.55 -4.88
N LYS A 7 -6.23 22.64 -5.79
CA LYS A 7 -6.39 23.28 -7.09
C LYS A 7 -6.04 22.30 -8.21
N SER A 8 -7.05 21.76 -8.86
CA SER A 8 -6.91 20.80 -9.96
C SER A 8 -8.17 20.72 -10.82
N TRP A 9 -8.02 20.41 -12.09
CA TRP A 9 -9.13 19.92 -12.91
C TRP A 9 -9.24 18.40 -12.81
N GLN A 10 -10.45 17.88 -12.94
CA GLN A 10 -10.70 16.44 -12.88
C GLN A 10 -11.66 16.00 -13.98
N LEU A 11 -11.41 14.82 -14.55
CA LEU A 11 -12.33 14.09 -15.41
C LEU A 11 -12.69 12.76 -14.75
N GLN A 12 -13.98 12.43 -14.78
CA GLN A 12 -14.49 11.14 -14.30
C GLN A 12 -14.14 10.01 -15.28
N PRO A 13 -14.11 8.75 -14.84
CA PRO A 13 -13.73 7.61 -15.69
C PRO A 13 -14.59 7.46 -16.95
N ASP A 14 -15.88 7.75 -16.85
CA ASP A 14 -16.83 7.71 -17.97
C ASP A 14 -16.60 8.80 -19.03
N GLN A 15 -15.79 9.80 -18.72
CA GLN A 15 -15.36 10.86 -19.63
C GLN A 15 -14.02 10.55 -20.32
N LEU A 16 -13.43 9.38 -20.05
CA LEU A 16 -12.09 9.01 -20.48
C LEU A 16 -12.14 7.74 -21.32
N GLU A 17 -11.35 7.73 -22.40
CA GLU A 17 -11.14 6.54 -23.22
C GLU A 17 -9.64 6.33 -23.43
N LEU A 18 -9.09 5.23 -22.91
CA LEU A 18 -7.68 4.89 -23.02
C LEU A 18 -7.45 3.99 -24.24
N ARG A 19 -7.13 4.59 -25.38
CA ARG A 19 -7.05 3.90 -26.69
C ARG A 19 -5.72 3.19 -26.98
N ASN A 20 -4.71 3.36 -26.14
CA ASN A 20 -3.44 2.67 -26.34
C ASN A 20 -3.65 1.17 -26.10
N PRO A 21 -3.47 0.29 -27.11
CA PRO A 21 -3.73 -1.15 -26.97
C PRO A 21 -2.82 -1.84 -25.95
N LEU A 22 -1.70 -1.21 -25.59
CA LEU A 22 -0.76 -1.73 -24.58
C LEU A 22 -1.12 -1.29 -23.16
N TRP A 23 -2.09 -0.38 -22.99
CA TRP A 23 -2.37 0.22 -21.68
C TRP A 23 -2.86 -0.82 -20.68
N GLN A 24 -3.86 -1.61 -21.06
CA GLN A 24 -4.46 -2.60 -20.17
C GLN A 24 -3.45 -3.65 -19.71
N GLY A 25 -2.69 -4.24 -20.64
CA GLY A 25 -1.62 -5.19 -20.29
C GLY A 25 -0.48 -4.56 -19.49
N GLY A 26 -0.25 -3.25 -19.63
CA GLY A 26 0.70 -2.51 -18.79
C GLY A 26 0.22 -2.38 -17.34
N ILE A 27 -1.06 -2.04 -17.14
CA ILE A 27 -1.68 -1.96 -15.81
C ILE A 27 -1.72 -3.34 -15.14
N GLU A 28 -2.00 -4.41 -15.88
CA GLU A 28 -1.99 -5.79 -15.36
C GLU A 28 -0.61 -6.20 -14.84
N LYS A 29 0.45 -5.98 -15.63
CA LYS A 29 1.84 -6.24 -15.19
C LYS A 29 2.25 -5.37 -13.99
N LEU A 30 1.79 -4.12 -13.97
CA LEU A 30 2.05 -3.24 -12.83
C LEU A 30 1.32 -3.75 -11.59
N SER A 31 0.08 -4.22 -11.73
CA SER A 31 -0.72 -4.83 -10.66
C SER A 31 0.00 -6.04 -10.05
N GLU A 32 0.57 -6.94 -10.85
CA GLU A 32 1.37 -8.07 -10.35
C GLU A 32 2.59 -7.61 -9.53
N THR A 33 3.28 -6.58 -10.01
CA THR A 33 4.45 -6.00 -9.31
C THR A 33 4.04 -5.37 -7.98
N ILE A 34 2.93 -4.64 -7.98
CA ILE A 34 2.35 -4.02 -6.78
C ILE A 34 1.94 -5.10 -5.80
N ALA A 35 1.24 -6.13 -6.24
CA ALA A 35 0.80 -7.26 -5.42
C ALA A 35 2.00 -7.90 -4.72
N ALA A 36 3.07 -8.22 -5.45
CA ALA A 36 4.28 -8.76 -4.85
C ALA A 36 4.92 -7.82 -3.82
N ARG A 37 4.99 -6.51 -4.11
CA ARG A 37 5.61 -5.52 -3.21
C ARG A 37 4.79 -5.19 -1.97
N LEU A 38 3.46 -5.32 -2.05
CA LEU A 38 2.54 -5.10 -0.94
C LEU A 38 2.27 -6.37 -0.11
N GLY A 39 2.94 -7.50 -0.43
CA GLY A 39 2.78 -8.77 0.29
C GLY A 39 1.59 -9.62 -0.16
N TYR A 40 0.94 -9.27 -1.28
CA TYR A 40 -0.15 -10.01 -1.91
C TYR A 40 0.32 -10.81 -3.13
N LYS A 41 1.53 -11.39 -3.07
CA LYS A 41 2.10 -12.14 -4.21
C LYS A 41 1.14 -13.25 -4.67
N GLY A 42 0.85 -13.29 -5.97
CA GLY A 42 -0.08 -14.26 -6.56
C GLY A 42 -1.56 -13.89 -6.44
N VAL A 43 -1.89 -12.78 -5.77
CA VAL A 43 -3.25 -12.25 -5.71
C VAL A 43 -3.51 -11.37 -6.94
N PRO A 44 -4.59 -11.60 -7.71
CA PRO A 44 -4.97 -10.73 -8.80
C PRO A 44 -5.63 -9.45 -8.25
N LEU A 45 -4.83 -8.40 -8.03
CA LEU A 45 -5.35 -7.11 -7.59
C LEU A 45 -6.10 -6.42 -8.74
N ASN A 46 -7.25 -5.84 -8.42
CA ASN A 46 -8.06 -5.08 -9.35
C ASN A 46 -7.63 -3.60 -9.33
N CYS A 47 -7.15 -3.09 -10.46
CA CYS A 47 -6.88 -1.65 -10.62
C CYS A 47 -8.07 -0.96 -11.29
N VAL A 48 -8.84 -0.20 -10.51
CA VAL A 48 -10.05 0.49 -10.99
C VAL A 48 -9.72 1.96 -11.23
N LEU A 49 -9.86 2.45 -12.47
CA LEU A 49 -9.64 3.87 -12.77
C LEU A 49 -10.68 4.72 -12.04
N TYR A 50 -10.23 5.60 -11.17
CA TYR A 50 -11.09 6.46 -10.38
C TYR A 50 -11.27 7.85 -10.99
N LYS A 51 -10.20 8.46 -11.51
CA LYS A 51 -10.25 9.76 -12.19
C LYS A 51 -8.95 10.10 -12.91
N LEU A 52 -9.03 11.04 -13.85
CA LEU A 52 -7.88 11.81 -14.33
C LEU A 52 -7.85 13.15 -13.61
N LEU A 53 -6.66 13.56 -13.20
CA LEU A 53 -6.38 14.88 -12.65
C LEU A 53 -5.44 15.64 -13.58
N VAL A 54 -5.69 16.93 -13.75
CA VAL A 54 -4.81 17.87 -14.43
C VAL A 54 -4.46 18.99 -13.46
N TYR A 55 -3.17 19.19 -13.22
CA TYR A 55 -2.64 20.27 -12.40
C TYR A 55 -1.87 21.22 -13.30
N GLY A 56 -2.34 22.47 -13.42
CA GLY A 56 -1.59 23.55 -14.04
C GLY A 56 -0.79 24.33 -13.00
N GLU A 57 -0.30 25.51 -13.37
CA GLU A 57 0.47 26.37 -12.46
C GLU A 57 -0.29 26.74 -11.17
N GLY A 58 0.39 26.56 -10.03
CA GLY A 58 -0.15 26.64 -8.67
C GLY A 58 -1.07 25.49 -8.29
N GLY A 59 -1.20 24.46 -9.13
CA GLY A 59 -2.00 23.28 -8.84
C GLY A 59 -1.36 22.42 -7.75
N HIS A 60 -2.13 22.07 -6.73
CA HIS A 60 -1.66 21.35 -5.53
C HIS A 60 -2.81 20.64 -4.84
N PHE A 61 -2.49 19.86 -3.81
CA PHE A 61 -3.41 19.57 -2.72
C PHE A 61 -2.65 19.46 -1.40
N LEU A 62 -3.26 19.99 -0.34
CA LEU A 62 -2.70 19.90 1.00
C LEU A 62 -2.70 18.46 1.51
N LYS A 63 -1.83 18.23 2.52
CA LYS A 63 -1.71 16.96 3.22
C LYS A 63 -3.08 16.46 3.67
N HIS A 64 -3.46 15.29 3.20
CA HIS A 64 -4.70 14.61 3.58
C HIS A 64 -4.53 13.10 3.46
N GLN A 65 -5.47 12.37 4.04
CA GLN A 65 -5.65 10.95 3.80
C GLN A 65 -6.82 10.77 2.84
N ASP A 66 -6.67 9.89 1.85
CA ASP A 66 -7.79 9.57 0.97
C ASP A 66 -8.87 8.84 1.78
N THR A 67 -10.14 9.14 1.51
CA THR A 67 -11.21 8.23 1.93
C THR A 67 -11.31 7.09 0.93
N GLU A 68 -11.52 5.86 1.43
CA GLU A 68 -11.74 4.69 0.59
C GLU A 68 -12.86 4.96 -0.42
N LYS A 69 -12.62 4.57 -1.69
CA LYS A 69 -13.52 4.84 -2.82
C LYS A 69 -14.26 3.61 -3.31
N GLU A 70 -13.67 2.45 -3.07
CA GLU A 70 -14.11 1.16 -3.59
C GLU A 70 -14.01 0.13 -2.47
N ASP A 71 -14.91 -0.86 -2.48
CA ASP A 71 -14.83 -1.98 -1.55
C ASP A 71 -13.51 -2.74 -1.75
N GLY A 72 -12.81 -3.00 -0.64
CA GLY A 72 -11.54 -3.72 -0.64
C GLY A 72 -10.35 -2.91 -1.17
N MET A 73 -10.46 -1.59 -1.27
CA MET A 73 -9.35 -0.70 -1.63
C MET A 73 -8.25 -0.74 -0.56
N ILE A 74 -7.05 -1.17 -0.94
CA ILE A 74 -5.88 -1.27 -0.06
C ILE A 74 -4.82 -0.19 -0.34
N ALA A 75 -4.84 0.39 -1.54
CA ALA A 75 -3.85 1.36 -1.98
C ALA A 75 -4.38 2.22 -3.13
N THR A 76 -3.71 3.34 -3.36
CA THR A 76 -3.91 4.21 -4.52
C THR A 76 -2.68 4.08 -5.44
N LEU A 77 -2.94 3.84 -6.72
CA LEU A 77 -1.93 3.93 -7.79
C LEU A 77 -2.11 5.24 -8.54
N VAL A 78 -1.05 6.04 -8.59
CA VAL A 78 -0.96 7.25 -9.41
C VAL A 78 -0.07 6.94 -10.61
N VAL A 79 -0.63 6.95 -11.81
CA VAL A 79 0.12 6.86 -13.07
C VAL A 79 0.15 8.25 -13.69
N GLN A 80 1.34 8.82 -13.88
CA GLN A 80 1.58 10.05 -14.62
C GLN A 80 1.97 9.69 -16.05
N PRO A 81 1.10 9.92 -17.06
CA PRO A 81 1.51 9.86 -18.46
C PRO A 81 2.56 10.95 -18.77
N PRO A 82 3.25 10.85 -19.92
CA PRO A 82 4.19 11.88 -20.37
C PRO A 82 3.54 13.27 -20.31
N SER A 83 4.15 14.15 -19.52
CA SER A 83 3.66 15.51 -19.26
C SER A 83 4.82 16.45 -18.94
N THR A 84 4.81 17.65 -19.53
CA THR A 84 5.84 18.66 -19.29
C THR A 84 5.42 19.58 -18.16
N HIS A 85 6.06 19.45 -17.00
CA HIS A 85 5.82 20.28 -15.82
C HIS A 85 7.06 20.44 -14.93
N GLU A 86 7.05 21.48 -14.10
CA GLU A 86 8.00 21.70 -13.00
C GLU A 86 7.21 21.73 -11.67
N GLY A 87 7.85 21.35 -10.55
CA GLY A 87 7.15 21.16 -9.26
C GLY A 87 6.20 19.95 -9.28
N GLY A 88 5.19 19.92 -8.41
CA GLY A 88 4.19 18.83 -8.41
C GLY A 88 4.70 17.48 -7.92
N ASP A 89 5.57 17.48 -6.90
CA ASP A 89 6.05 16.25 -6.27
C ASP A 89 4.94 15.64 -5.39
N LEU A 90 4.81 14.31 -5.45
CA LEU A 90 3.96 13.59 -4.50
C LEU A 90 4.78 13.32 -3.23
N VAL A 91 4.27 13.78 -2.10
CA VAL A 91 4.88 13.58 -0.79
C VAL A 91 4.00 12.65 0.02
N VAL A 92 4.58 11.56 0.51
CA VAL A 92 3.91 10.57 1.37
C VAL A 92 4.48 10.68 2.78
N TYR A 93 3.59 10.68 3.77
CA TYR A 93 3.95 10.88 5.17
C TYR A 93 3.68 9.62 5.99
N ARG A 94 4.49 9.42 7.02
CA ARG A 94 4.30 8.42 8.06
C ARG A 94 4.51 9.09 9.41
N ASN A 95 3.54 8.95 10.32
CA ASN A 95 3.57 9.58 11.65
C ASN A 95 3.85 11.09 11.61
N GLY A 96 3.28 11.80 10.63
CA GLY A 96 3.47 13.23 10.47
C GLY A 96 4.79 13.68 9.81
N GLN A 97 5.73 12.77 9.57
CA GLN A 97 7.02 13.06 8.92
C GLN A 97 7.01 12.64 7.46
N VAL A 98 7.83 13.30 6.63
CA VAL A 98 8.02 12.92 5.22
C VAL A 98 8.74 11.59 5.16
N GLU A 99 8.06 10.56 4.66
CA GLU A 99 8.63 9.21 4.47
C GLU A 99 9.21 9.08 3.05
N HIS A 100 8.48 9.61 2.06
CA HIS A 100 8.89 9.52 0.67
C HIS A 100 8.46 10.76 -0.13
N ARG A 101 9.27 11.11 -1.13
CA ARG A 101 8.97 12.15 -2.12
C ARG A 101 9.26 11.59 -3.51
N HIS A 102 8.27 11.64 -4.40
CA HIS A 102 8.41 11.15 -5.75
C HIS A 102 8.23 12.29 -6.76
N ASP A 103 9.24 12.53 -7.58
CA ASP A 103 9.29 13.64 -8.54
C ASP A 103 8.69 13.28 -9.91
N PHE A 104 8.36 12.01 -10.16
CA PHE A 104 7.83 11.51 -11.44
C PHE A 104 8.71 11.85 -12.65
N GLY A 105 10.03 11.65 -12.53
CA GLY A 105 10.98 11.73 -13.64
C GLY A 105 11.39 13.14 -14.05
N LYS A 106 11.10 14.14 -13.21
CA LYS A 106 11.56 15.51 -13.43
C LYS A 106 13.08 15.62 -13.26
N ILE A 107 13.65 14.95 -12.25
CA ILE A 107 15.09 14.98 -11.98
C ILE A 107 15.88 14.36 -13.13
N ASP A 108 15.37 13.24 -13.67
CA ASP A 108 16.00 12.52 -14.77
C ASP A 108 15.65 13.09 -16.16
N GLY A 109 14.83 14.14 -16.22
CA GLY A 109 14.39 14.75 -17.49
C GLY A 109 13.49 13.86 -18.34
N THR A 110 12.86 12.83 -17.75
CA THR A 110 12.05 11.82 -18.43
C THR A 110 10.55 12.08 -18.35
N ALA A 111 10.10 12.99 -17.47
CA ALA A 111 8.68 13.30 -17.26
C ALA A 111 7.89 13.62 -18.53
N ALA A 112 8.53 14.26 -19.52
CA ALA A 112 7.90 14.65 -20.79
C ALA A 112 7.79 13.50 -21.81
N TYR A 113 8.43 12.35 -21.56
CA TYR A 113 8.62 11.30 -22.55
C TYR A 113 8.17 9.92 -22.06
N LEU A 114 8.29 9.65 -20.76
CA LEU A 114 8.00 8.34 -20.17
C LEU A 114 6.85 8.44 -19.16
N PRO A 115 6.06 7.37 -19.00
CA PRO A 115 5.14 7.27 -17.89
C PRO A 115 5.90 7.01 -16.58
N HIS A 116 5.44 7.64 -15.51
CA HIS A 116 5.93 7.42 -14.14
C HIS A 116 4.78 6.97 -13.26
N TYR A 117 5.06 6.29 -12.16
CA TYR A 117 4.03 5.85 -11.24
C TYR A 117 4.49 5.87 -9.79
N ALA A 118 3.52 6.05 -8.89
CA ALA A 118 3.70 5.92 -7.45
C ALA A 118 2.52 5.15 -6.87
N VAL A 119 2.77 4.40 -5.81
CA VAL A 119 1.75 3.68 -5.05
C VAL A 119 1.91 4.02 -3.58
N HIS A 120 0.79 4.31 -2.93
CA HIS A 120 0.75 4.50 -1.48
C HIS A 120 -0.47 3.78 -0.90
N TYR A 121 -0.38 3.35 0.35
CA TYR A 121 -1.50 2.75 1.05
C TYR A 121 -2.68 3.72 1.15
N SER A 122 -3.89 3.19 1.21
CA SER A 122 -5.12 3.99 1.32
C SER A 122 -5.17 4.82 2.60
N ASP A 123 -4.51 4.35 3.65
CA ASP A 123 -4.39 5.03 4.94
C ASP A 123 -3.21 6.01 5.04
N ALA A 124 -2.39 6.12 3.99
CA ALA A 124 -1.26 7.02 3.98
C ALA A 124 -1.69 8.49 3.82
N GLU A 125 -1.22 9.35 4.71
CA GLU A 125 -1.28 10.78 4.51
C GLU A 125 -0.37 11.18 3.34
N HIS A 126 -0.85 12.03 2.44
CA HIS A 126 -0.10 12.46 1.28
C HIS A 126 -0.50 13.88 0.84
N ALA A 127 0.44 14.55 0.17
CA ALA A 127 0.29 15.90 -0.39
C ALA A 127 0.85 15.95 -1.81
N LEU A 128 0.40 16.92 -2.59
CA LEU A 128 1.06 17.29 -3.85
C LEU A 128 1.57 18.71 -3.71
N GLU A 129 2.87 18.88 -3.84
CA GLU A 129 3.50 20.20 -3.87
C GLU A 129 3.04 20.99 -5.10
N ASP A 130 3.23 22.31 -5.08
CA ASP A 130 2.78 23.16 -6.18
C ASP A 130 3.44 22.76 -7.50
N VAL A 131 2.62 22.60 -8.54
CA VAL A 131 3.12 22.65 -9.93
C VAL A 131 3.50 24.10 -10.21
N THR A 132 4.79 24.35 -10.42
CA THR A 132 5.32 25.71 -10.62
C THR A 132 5.27 26.14 -12.08
N LYS A 133 5.13 25.19 -13.02
CA LYS A 133 5.05 25.46 -14.45
C LYS A 133 4.49 24.28 -15.23
N GLY A 134 3.80 24.56 -16.33
CA GLY A 134 3.30 23.54 -17.25
C GLY A 134 2.06 22.83 -16.72
N TYR A 135 1.85 21.59 -17.18
CA TYR A 135 0.69 20.78 -16.82
C TYR A 135 1.08 19.36 -16.47
N ARG A 136 0.74 18.92 -15.26
CA ARG A 136 0.90 17.54 -14.79
C ARG A 136 -0.41 16.78 -14.97
N LEU A 137 -0.37 15.68 -15.69
CA LEU A 137 -1.49 14.74 -15.83
C LEU A 137 -1.29 13.55 -14.89
N ALA A 138 -2.34 13.13 -14.20
CA ALA A 138 -2.29 11.97 -13.31
C ALA A 138 -3.57 11.15 -13.42
N LEU A 139 -3.45 9.89 -13.84
CA LEU A 139 -4.50 8.89 -13.73
C LEU A 139 -4.41 8.26 -12.34
N VAL A 140 -5.51 8.30 -11.61
CA VAL A 140 -5.61 7.75 -10.25
C VAL A 140 -6.44 6.48 -10.29
N TYR A 141 -5.87 5.39 -9.83
CA TYR A 141 -6.52 4.08 -9.73
C TYR A 141 -6.66 3.68 -8.27
N SER A 142 -7.81 3.13 -7.92
CA SER A 142 -7.97 2.35 -6.68
C SER A 142 -7.44 0.95 -6.90
N ILE A 143 -6.56 0.48 -6.02
CA ILE A 143 -6.07 -0.90 -6.01
C ILE A 143 -6.91 -1.68 -5.00
N CYS A 144 -7.68 -2.64 -5.49
CA CYS A 144 -8.63 -3.41 -4.70
C CYS A 144 -8.24 -4.88 -4.64
N LEU A 145 -8.46 -5.50 -3.48
CA LEU A 145 -8.44 -6.95 -3.36
C LEU A 145 -9.59 -7.57 -4.19
N PRO A 146 -9.44 -8.79 -4.71
CA PRO A 146 -10.54 -9.51 -5.35
C PRO A 146 -11.63 -9.84 -4.30
N SER A 147 -12.89 -9.92 -4.71
CA SER A 147 -14.03 -10.13 -3.79
C SER A 147 -13.89 -11.37 -2.89
N SER A 148 -13.22 -12.42 -3.37
CA SER A 148 -12.91 -13.63 -2.59
C SER A 148 -11.94 -13.41 -1.43
N LEU A 149 -11.14 -12.34 -1.47
CA LEU A 149 -10.26 -11.90 -0.39
C LEU A 149 -10.82 -10.69 0.36
N GLN A 150 -11.75 -9.95 -0.24
CA GLN A 150 -12.54 -8.94 0.47
C GLN A 150 -13.41 -9.58 1.57
N SER A 151 -13.77 -10.86 1.44
CA SER A 151 -14.44 -11.64 2.48
C SER A 151 -13.55 -11.98 3.70
N LEU A 152 -12.28 -11.55 3.72
CA LEU A 152 -11.50 -11.39 4.96
C LEU A 152 -11.93 -10.13 5.74
N LYS A 153 -13.10 -9.53 5.44
CA LYS A 153 -13.85 -8.75 6.43
C LYS A 153 -13.99 -9.66 7.64
N ARG A 154 -13.17 -9.42 8.66
CA ARG A 154 -13.16 -10.12 9.95
C ARG A 154 -14.58 -10.48 10.31
N ASP A 155 -14.90 -11.77 10.27
CA ASP A 155 -16.18 -12.22 10.81
C ASP A 155 -16.13 -11.85 12.29
N PRO A 156 -17.01 -10.96 12.79
CA PRO A 156 -16.96 -10.57 14.20
C PRO A 156 -17.14 -11.78 15.14
N ASN A 157 -17.61 -12.92 14.62
CA ASN A 157 -17.75 -14.17 15.34
C ASN A 157 -16.48 -15.05 15.31
N VAL A 158 -15.50 -14.74 14.46
CA VAL A 158 -14.24 -15.49 14.34
C VAL A 158 -13.12 -14.69 14.99
N THR A 159 -12.35 -15.35 15.85
CA THR A 159 -11.22 -14.69 16.51
C THR A 159 -10.05 -14.56 15.55
N MET A 160 -9.17 -13.56 15.76
CA MET A 160 -7.97 -13.40 14.93
C MET A 160 -7.06 -14.65 15.00
N SER A 161 -7.05 -15.35 16.13
CA SER A 161 -6.31 -16.61 16.30
C SER A 161 -6.90 -17.75 15.47
N ASP A 162 -8.23 -17.81 15.28
CA ASP A 162 -8.86 -18.78 14.39
C ASP A 162 -8.49 -18.54 12.91
N GLU A 163 -8.49 -17.29 12.46
CA GLU A 163 -8.08 -16.91 11.10
C GLU A 163 -6.61 -17.29 10.85
N LEU A 164 -5.72 -16.96 11.79
CA LEU A 164 -4.31 -17.32 11.72
C LEU A 164 -4.10 -18.85 11.78
N ALA A 165 -4.88 -19.58 12.59
CA ALA A 165 -4.80 -21.03 12.64
C ALA A 165 -5.19 -21.67 11.29
N ASN A 166 -6.15 -21.08 10.57
CA ASN A 166 -6.49 -21.53 9.22
C ASN A 166 -5.37 -21.22 8.22
N ALA A 167 -4.78 -20.02 8.29
CA ALA A 167 -3.61 -19.68 7.46
C ALA A 167 -2.44 -20.65 7.70
N PHE A 168 -2.14 -21.00 8.95
CA PHE A 168 -1.08 -21.97 9.29
C PHE A 168 -1.35 -23.37 8.73
N LYS A 169 -2.61 -23.81 8.67
CA LYS A 169 -2.98 -25.09 8.05
C LYS A 169 -2.73 -25.08 6.55
N GLU A 170 -2.99 -23.94 5.90
CA GLU A 170 -2.84 -23.76 4.45
C GLU A 170 -1.39 -23.52 4.00
N MET A 171 -0.49 -23.13 4.92
CA MET A 171 0.94 -22.98 4.61
C MET A 171 1.51 -24.26 3.96
N GLY A 172 2.05 -24.07 2.76
CA GLY A 172 2.67 -25.11 1.95
C GLY A 172 4.19 -25.19 2.16
N PRO A 173 4.87 -26.11 1.43
CA PRO A 173 6.31 -26.30 1.52
C PRO A 173 7.13 -25.08 1.06
N ASP A 174 6.54 -24.16 0.29
CA ASP A 174 7.24 -22.96 -0.19
C ASP A 174 7.10 -21.77 0.78
N ASP A 175 6.24 -21.89 1.80
CA ASP A 175 5.94 -20.87 2.81
C ASP A 175 6.44 -21.32 4.19
N GLU A 176 7.65 -21.89 4.31
CA GLU A 176 8.12 -22.50 5.57
C GLU A 176 8.36 -21.50 6.72
N SER A 177 8.42 -20.20 6.42
CA SER A 177 8.64 -19.17 7.43
C SER A 177 8.13 -17.79 7.00
N PHE A 178 7.81 -16.97 7.99
CA PHE A 178 7.57 -15.54 7.81
C PHE A 178 8.28 -14.76 8.92
N ALA A 179 8.50 -13.47 8.68
CA ALA A 179 9.05 -12.56 9.67
C ALA A 179 8.01 -11.51 10.08
N LEU A 180 7.88 -11.29 11.38
CA LEU A 180 7.11 -10.18 11.93
C LEU A 180 8.09 -9.16 12.53
N LEU A 181 8.17 -7.98 11.91
CA LEU A 181 8.96 -6.90 12.48
C LEU A 181 8.30 -6.40 13.76
N LEU A 182 9.07 -6.39 14.85
CA LEU A 182 8.62 -5.85 16.13
C LEU A 182 8.66 -4.33 16.09
N SER A 183 7.68 -3.71 16.75
CA SER A 183 7.47 -2.26 16.75
C SER A 183 8.34 -1.54 17.78
N HIS A 184 8.79 -2.24 18.82
CA HIS A 184 9.71 -1.71 19.82
C HIS A 184 11.13 -2.27 19.62
N GLU A 185 12.10 -1.51 20.11
CA GLU A 185 13.47 -1.97 20.26
C GLU A 185 13.63 -2.83 21.52
N TYR A 186 14.32 -3.96 21.38
CA TYR A 186 14.61 -4.87 22.49
C TYR A 186 16.11 -5.10 22.60
N THR A 187 16.59 -5.23 23.83
CA THR A 187 18.00 -5.53 24.08
C THR A 187 18.26 -7.04 23.97
N LYS A 188 19.47 -7.42 23.55
CA LYS A 188 19.92 -8.83 23.57
C LYS A 188 19.77 -9.47 24.94
N LYS A 189 20.00 -8.69 26.02
CA LYS A 189 19.81 -9.13 27.40
C LYS A 189 18.34 -9.43 27.71
N SER A 190 17.42 -8.52 27.41
CA SER A 190 15.99 -8.72 27.72
C SER A 190 15.39 -9.90 26.96
N ILE A 191 15.69 -10.04 25.67
CA ILE A 191 15.22 -11.20 24.90
C ILE A 191 15.90 -12.49 25.38
N GLY A 192 17.20 -12.46 25.69
CA GLY A 192 17.92 -13.62 26.17
C GLY A 192 17.43 -14.13 27.54
N GLU A 193 17.04 -13.22 28.45
CA GLU A 193 16.58 -13.58 29.80
C GLU A 193 15.10 -13.95 29.85
N LEU A 194 14.24 -13.26 29.08
CA LEU A 194 12.77 -13.38 29.21
C LEU A 194 12.09 -13.99 27.97
N GLY A 195 12.82 -14.18 26.86
CA GLY A 195 12.24 -14.65 25.60
C GLY A 195 11.09 -13.76 25.13
N SER A 196 9.96 -14.37 24.75
CA SER A 196 8.73 -13.66 24.37
C SER A 196 8.12 -12.85 25.52
N GLY A 197 8.44 -13.17 26.78
CA GLY A 197 8.02 -12.39 27.95
C GLY A 197 8.61 -10.98 28.00
N ALA A 198 9.65 -10.69 27.22
CA ALA A 198 10.19 -9.33 27.09
C ALA A 198 9.31 -8.42 26.21
N LEU A 199 8.46 -8.99 25.34
CA LEU A 199 7.67 -8.25 24.37
C LEU A 199 6.66 -7.34 25.07
N LYS A 200 6.45 -6.13 24.54
CA LYS A 200 5.58 -5.11 25.14
C LYS A 200 4.61 -4.52 24.13
N GLY A 201 3.52 -3.96 24.64
CA GLY A 201 2.51 -3.27 23.84
C GLY A 201 1.99 -4.12 22.69
N ILE A 202 2.02 -3.56 21.48
CA ILE A 202 1.51 -4.23 20.27
C ILE A 202 2.27 -5.51 19.92
N ASP A 203 3.56 -5.61 20.27
CA ASP A 203 4.38 -6.79 19.95
C ASP A 203 3.97 -7.99 20.80
N SER A 204 3.73 -7.77 22.09
CA SER A 204 3.20 -8.80 23.00
C SER A 204 1.82 -9.26 22.56
N ALA A 205 0.94 -8.31 22.19
CA ALA A 205 -0.40 -8.62 21.70
C ALA A 205 -0.37 -9.46 20.41
N ARG A 206 0.44 -9.06 19.42
CA ARG A 206 0.61 -9.81 18.16
C ARG A 206 1.19 -11.20 18.40
N PHE A 207 2.23 -11.31 19.22
CA PHE A 207 2.85 -12.60 19.52
C PHE A 207 1.87 -13.55 20.21
N ARG A 208 1.07 -13.07 21.18
CA ARG A 208 0.10 -13.90 21.88
C ARG A 208 -0.96 -14.47 20.94
N VAL A 209 -1.46 -13.68 20.00
CA VAL A 209 -2.45 -14.16 19.01
C VAL A 209 -1.82 -15.22 18.08
N LEU A 210 -0.55 -15.04 17.68
CA LEU A 210 0.18 -16.06 16.91
C LEU A 210 0.37 -17.35 17.71
N GLU A 211 0.66 -17.24 19.00
CA GLU A 211 0.82 -18.39 19.90
C GLU A 211 -0.50 -19.15 20.08
N GLU A 212 -1.60 -18.45 20.36
CA GLU A 212 -2.96 -19.02 20.46
C GLU A 212 -3.38 -19.75 19.17
N ALA A 213 -3.09 -19.16 18.01
CA ALA A 213 -3.33 -19.77 16.71
C ALA A 213 -2.49 -21.05 16.51
N ASN A 214 -1.21 -20.99 16.88
CA ASN A 214 -0.27 -22.09 16.75
C ASN A 214 -0.58 -23.26 17.70
N GLU A 215 -1.18 -22.98 18.86
CA GLU A 215 -1.68 -24.01 19.76
C GLU A 215 -2.90 -24.76 19.19
N SER A 216 -3.67 -24.08 18.33
CA SER A 216 -4.93 -24.56 17.77
C SER A 216 -4.78 -25.38 16.47
N VAL A 217 -3.55 -25.56 15.96
CA VAL A 217 -3.25 -26.36 14.76
C VAL A 217 -2.61 -27.73 15.08
N PRO A 218 -2.77 -28.73 14.19
CA PRO A 218 -2.10 -30.03 14.30
C PRO A 218 -0.58 -29.91 14.44
N ALA A 219 0.06 -30.92 15.07
CA ALA A 219 1.49 -30.89 15.41
C ALA A 219 2.41 -30.70 14.19
N ASP A 220 2.02 -31.24 13.03
CA ASP A 220 2.74 -31.11 11.75
C ASP A 220 2.59 -29.72 11.11
N LYS A 221 1.64 -28.92 11.57
CA LYS A 221 1.39 -27.54 11.12
C LYS A 221 1.86 -26.48 12.12
N LYS A 222 2.43 -26.90 13.26
CA LYS A 222 2.93 -25.94 14.26
C LYS A 222 4.19 -25.25 13.77
N LEU A 223 4.18 -23.93 13.85
CA LEU A 223 5.32 -23.07 13.56
C LEU A 223 6.25 -22.98 14.76
N ARG A 224 7.54 -22.80 14.49
CA ARG A 224 8.55 -22.48 15.51
C ARG A 224 8.85 -20.99 15.45
N ALA A 225 8.67 -20.30 16.56
CA ALA A 225 9.02 -18.89 16.67
C ALA A 225 10.49 -18.72 17.09
N ALA A 226 11.18 -17.77 16.48
CA ALA A 226 12.50 -17.31 16.88
C ALA A 226 12.49 -15.78 16.95
N LEU A 227 13.06 -15.21 18.01
CA LEU A 227 13.29 -13.77 18.12
C LEU A 227 14.70 -13.48 17.62
N VAL A 228 14.79 -12.76 16.51
CA VAL A 228 16.06 -12.36 15.90
C VAL A 228 16.28 -10.88 16.19
N LEU A 229 17.43 -10.56 16.77
CA LEU A 229 17.88 -9.18 17.01
C LEU A 229 19.10 -8.92 16.15
N ASP A 230 19.09 -7.81 15.42
CA ASP A 230 20.26 -7.30 14.72
C ASP A 230 21.36 -6.88 15.72
#